data_AF-A0A7T4YE59-F1
#
_entry.id   AF-A0A7T4YE59-F1
#
_cell.length_a   1.000
_cell.length_b   1.000
_cell.length_c   1.000
_cell.angle_alpha   90.00
_cell.angle_beta   90.00
_cell.angle_gamma   90.00
#
_symmetry.space_group_name_H-M   'P 1'
#
loop_
_entity.id
_entity.type
_entity.pdbx_description
1 polymer ?
#
loop_
_entity_poly.entity_id
_entity_poly.type
_entity_poly.pdbx_seq_one_letter_code
_entity_poly.pdbx_strand_id
1 'polypeptide(L)' 'MKSDREKYFPELDEETYEKYEKRAEGWQFRCMKCGHRAHFGKYGVRKHAMSVEKRVLGWCKRCRWVRCLKVDRFK' A
#
# COMPACT_ATOMS: atom_id res chain seq x y z
N MET A 1 -9.95 4.08 19.30
CA MET A 1 -8.79 4.07 18.37
C MET A 1 -9.31 4.21 16.96
N LYS A 2 -8.70 5.06 16.10
CA LYS A 2 -9.03 5.09 14.68
C LYS A 2 -8.59 3.77 14.03
N SER A 3 -9.39 3.21 13.13
CA SER A 3 -9.03 1.99 12.41
C SER A 3 -7.79 2.21 11.53
N ASP A 4 -7.03 1.15 11.24
CA ASP A 4 -5.87 1.22 10.33
C ASP A 4 -6.27 1.74 8.94
N ARG A 5 -7.47 1.36 8.48
CA ARG A 5 -8.09 1.87 7.25
C ARG A 5 -8.18 3.40 7.29
N GLU A 6 -8.82 3.96 8.31
CA GLU A 6 -9.00 5.43 8.41
C GLU A 6 -7.67 6.17 8.58
N LYS A 7 -6.68 5.54 9.21
CA LYS A 7 -5.36 6.15 9.45
C LYS A 7 -4.50 6.18 8.18
N TYR A 8 -4.51 5.10 7.40
CA TYR A 8 -3.53 4.91 6.32
C TYR A 8 -4.14 4.95 4.92
N PHE A 9 -5.41 4.59 4.78
CA PHE A 9 -6.14 4.52 3.51
C PHE A 9 -7.57 5.07 3.65
N PRO A 10 -7.75 6.32 4.09
CA PRO A 10 -9.08 6.92 4.28
C PRO A 10 -9.89 6.98 2.98
N GLU A 11 -9.24 6.88 1.81
CA GLU A 11 -9.89 6.84 0.51
C GLU A 11 -10.51 5.48 0.14
N LEU A 12 -10.22 4.40 0.90
CA LEU A 12 -10.79 3.08 0.65
C LEU A 12 -12.05 2.89 1.48
N ASP A 13 -13.11 2.41 0.85
CA ASP A 13 -14.25 1.83 1.55
C ASP A 13 -13.83 0.55 2.30
N GLU A 14 -14.68 0.12 3.23
CA GLU A 14 -14.40 -1.00 4.12
C GLU A 14 -14.28 -2.33 3.38
N GLU A 15 -15.17 -2.60 2.42
CA GLU A 15 -15.15 -3.82 1.61
C GLU A 15 -13.85 -3.95 0.81
N THR A 16 -13.46 -2.87 0.13
CA THR A 16 -12.22 -2.81 -0.65
C THR A 16 -10.99 -2.98 0.23
N TYR A 17 -10.99 -2.34 1.41
CA TYR A 17 -9.90 -2.49 2.38
C TYR A 17 -9.77 -3.94 2.84
N GLU A 18 -10.86 -4.58 3.29
CA GLU A 18 -10.84 -5.98 3.72
C GLU A 18 -10.39 -6.93 2.61
N LYS A 19 -10.85 -6.70 1.37
CA LYS A 19 -10.43 -7.49 0.21
C LYS A 19 -8.93 -7.40 -0.03
N TYR A 20 -8.34 -6.21 0.13
CA TYR A 20 -6.90 -6.02 -0.03
C TYR A 20 -6.12 -6.59 1.16
N GLU A 21 -6.67 -6.46 2.36
CA GLU A 21 -6.06 -6.97 3.59
C GLU A 21 -6.02 -8.50 3.60
N LYS A 22 -7.09 -9.17 3.11
CA LYS A 22 -7.11 -10.63 2.88
C LYS A 22 -6.01 -11.11 1.93
N ARG A 23 -5.56 -10.28 0.99
CA ARG A 23 -4.51 -10.64 0.00
C ARG A 23 -3.10 -10.39 0.53
N ALA A 24 -2.90 -9.27 1.20
CA ALA A 24 -1.60 -8.73 1.55
C ALA A 24 -1.68 -7.94 2.87
N GLU A 25 -1.99 -8.66 3.94
CA GLU A 25 -2.27 -8.11 5.27
C GLU A 25 -1.14 -7.22 5.82
N GLY A 26 -1.45 -5.95 6.10
CA GLY A 26 -0.53 -5.01 6.71
C GLY A 26 0.55 -4.48 5.77
N TRP A 27 0.46 -4.76 4.47
CA TRP A 27 1.47 -4.35 3.48
C TRP A 27 1.00 -3.19 2.62
N GLN A 28 1.92 -2.27 2.37
CA GLN A 28 1.67 -1.10 1.51
C GLN A 28 2.85 -0.79 0.61
N PHE A 29 2.57 0.03 -0.39
CA PHE A 29 3.56 0.84 -1.08
C PHE A 29 3.55 2.25 -0.54
N ARG A 30 4.73 2.78 -0.23
CA ARG A 30 4.95 4.18 0.11
C ARG A 30 5.81 4.85 -0.94
N CYS A 31 5.30 5.90 -1.57
CA CYS A 31 6.11 6.72 -2.47
C CYS A 31 7.21 7.42 -1.68
N MET A 32 8.47 7.20 -2.04
CA MET A 32 9.61 7.82 -1.35
C MET A 32 9.73 9.34 -1.62
N LYS A 33 9.05 9.85 -2.66
CA LYS A 33 9.06 11.29 -2.97
C LYS A 33 7.98 12.07 -2.22
N CYS A 34 6.72 11.62 -2.29
CA CYS A 34 5.57 12.39 -1.77
C CYS A 34 4.88 11.73 -0.58
N GLY A 35 5.38 10.59 -0.09
CA GLY A 35 4.82 9.88 1.07
C GLY A 35 3.46 9.21 0.86
N HIS A 36 2.86 9.32 -0.33
CA HIS A 36 1.55 8.71 -0.61
C HIS A 36 1.62 7.19 -0.47
N ARG A 37 0.61 6.64 0.21
CA ARG A 37 0.48 5.23 0.53
C ARG A 37 -0.56 4.60 -0.36
N ALA A 38 -0.32 3.36 -0.77
CA ALA A 38 -1.29 2.55 -1.48
C ALA A 38 -1.26 1.13 -0.92
N HIS A 39 -2.43 0.58 -0.63
CA HIS A 39 -2.52 -0.78 -0.11
C HIS A 39 -1.96 -1.78 -1.12
N PHE A 40 -1.12 -2.71 -0.66
CA PHE A 40 -0.41 -3.63 -1.55
C PHE A 40 -1.36 -4.65 -2.22
N GLY A 41 -2.35 -5.14 -1.47
CA GLY A 41 -3.40 -6.07 -1.95
C GLY A 41 -4.22 -5.57 -3.15
N LYS A 42 -4.19 -4.27 -3.43
CA LYS A 42 -4.73 -3.67 -4.65
C LYS A 42 -4.16 -4.28 -5.93
N TYR A 43 -2.86 -4.63 -5.91
CA TYR A 43 -2.15 -5.12 -7.07
C TYR A 43 -2.24 -6.65 -7.23
N GLY A 44 -3.09 -7.31 -6.43
CA GLY A 44 -3.31 -8.77 -6.53
C GLY A 44 -2.14 -9.63 -6.05
N VAL A 45 -1.12 -9.03 -5.45
CA VAL A 45 0.08 -9.75 -4.99
C VAL A 45 -0.21 -10.43 -3.65
N ARG A 46 0.14 -11.72 -3.54
CA ARG A 46 -0.09 -12.55 -2.36
C ARG A 46 1.01 -12.39 -1.31
N LYS A 47 0.68 -12.63 -0.02
CA LYS A 47 1.58 -12.56 1.15
C LYS A 47 2.96 -13.18 0.98
N HIS A 48 3.04 -14.33 0.32
CA HIS A 48 4.29 -15.07 0.13
C HIS A 48 5.27 -14.47 -0.89
N ALA A 49 4.82 -13.53 -1.73
CA ALA A 49 5.66 -12.87 -2.74
C ALA A 49 6.32 -11.57 -2.24
N MET A 50 6.17 -11.23 -0.95
CA MET A 50 6.53 -9.93 -0.40
C MET A 50 7.86 -9.92 0.36
N SER A 51 8.66 -8.88 0.14
CA SER A 51 9.92 -8.61 0.84
C SER A 51 9.89 -7.20 1.43
N VAL A 52 10.19 -7.09 2.73
CA VAL A 52 10.16 -5.83 3.48
C VAL A 52 11.31 -4.94 3.00
N GLU A 53 11.08 -3.63 2.94
CA GLU A 53 12.02 -2.60 2.48
C GLU A 53 12.44 -2.66 1.01
N LYS A 54 11.90 -3.62 0.24
CA LYS A 54 12.12 -3.67 -1.20
C LYS A 54 11.68 -2.36 -1.84
N ARG A 55 12.54 -1.84 -2.73
CA ARG A 55 12.24 -0.65 -3.53
C ARG A 55 11.87 -1.10 -4.94
N VAL A 56 10.76 -0.60 -5.45
CA VAL A 56 10.31 -0.87 -6.81
C VAL A 56 10.03 0.45 -7.53
N LEU A 57 10.19 0.45 -8.85
CA LEU A 57 9.69 1.55 -9.67
C LEU A 57 8.21 1.32 -9.97
N GLY A 58 7.39 2.33 -9.71
CA GLY A 58 5.96 2.26 -9.96
C GLY A 58 5.34 3.63 -10.15
N TRP A 59 4.17 3.66 -10.78
CA TRP A 59 3.44 4.90 -11.00
C TRP A 59 2.83 5.43 -9.69
N CYS A 60 3.18 6.65 -9.29
CA CYS A 60 2.58 7.29 -8.13
C CYS A 60 1.39 8.16 -8.56
N LYS A 61 0.18 7.87 -8.07
CA LYS A 61 -1.04 8.64 -8.40
C LYS A 61 -0.95 10.12 -8.01
N ARG A 62 -0.30 10.45 -6.90
CA ARG A 62 -0.11 11.85 -6.48
C ARG A 62 0.97 12.58 -7.28
N CYS A 63 2.12 11.94 -7.55
CA CYS A 63 3.17 12.56 -8.36
C CYS A 63 2.87 12.56 -9.87
N ARG A 64 1.89 11.76 -10.33
CA ARG A 64 1.56 11.53 -11.75
C ARG A 64 2.79 11.19 -12.59
N TRP A 65 3.70 10.40 -12.01
CA TRP A 65 4.97 10.01 -12.64
C TRP A 65 5.48 8.69 -12.03
N VAL A 66 6.40 8.02 -12.73
CA VAL A 66 7.12 6.84 -12.22
C VAL A 66 8.05 7.25 -11.09
N ARG A 67 7.90 6.65 -9.91
CA ARG A 67 8.69 6.94 -8.71
C ARG A 67 9.17 5.67 -8.04
N CYS A 68 10.20 5.80 -7.21
CA CYS A 68 10.59 4.76 -6.28
C CYS A 68 9.53 4.62 -5.18
N LEU A 69 8.96 3.43 -5.09
CA LEU A 69 8.02 3.02 -4.06
C LEU A 69 8.74 2.05 -3.12
N LYS A 70 8.67 2.30 -1.81
CA LYS A 70 9.12 1.38 -0.78
C LYS A 70 7.97 0.45 -0.44
N VAL A 71 8.23 -0.85 -0.42
CA VAL A 71 7.35 -1.86 0.15
C VAL A 71 7.63 -1.90 1.64
N ASP A 72 6.66 -1.55 2.47
CA ASP A 72 6.77 -1.60 3.92
C ASP A 72 5.46 -2.06 4.57
N ARG A 73 5.50 -2.25 5.89
CA ARG A 73 4.34 -2.58 6.70
C ARG A 73 3.82 -1.33 7.41
N PHE A 74 2.51 -1.24 7.57
CA PHE A 74 1.84 -0.18 8.33
C PHE A 74 1.21 -0.67 9.64
N LYS A 75 1.15 -1.99 9.80
CA LYS A 75 0.88 -2.71 11.05
C LYS A 75 2.18 -3.01 11.78
#